data_AF-A0A381SIF8-F1
#
_entry.id   AF-A0A381SIF8-F1
#
_cell.length_a   1.000
_cell.length_b   1.000
_cell.length_c   1.000
_cell.angle_alpha   90.00
_cell.angle_beta   90.00
_cell.angle_gamma   90.00
#
_symmetry.space_group_name_H-M   'P 1'
#
loop_
_entity.id
_entity.type
_entity.pdbx_description
1 polymer ?
#
loop_
_entity_poly.entity_id
_entity_poly.type
_entity_poly.pdbx_seq_one_letter_code
_entity_poly.pdbx_strand_id
1 'polypeptide(L)'
;MITLSGGIDSEVTAETFYQLGIPFTAISLRLFNGDNDFDIIYAAKFCKERNIPHRVIKLSIEKFIEKVFPLAEKHGQFTHSLSQIALTHLFKFTDEDTILIFSGHNPDVLTNVGWGWWEDSPNLVKYAINTNKKFFTFTSLEPIFLHYANNWDGSQPGEKDNTFLYEEFPNLTKRIKRTGWEKLQPTMDKLSIIYRKKSRHPYQTFITWDSTIQRVINNYKKEFRHKIGKEIWDDYENLIENMKLRNV
;
A
#
# COMPACT_ATOMS: atom_id res chain seq x y z
N MET A 1 -15.11 -7.29 6.43
CA MET A 1 -15.24 -6.82 5.03
C MET A 1 -13.86 -6.83 4.41
N ILE A 2 -13.65 -7.58 3.32
CA ILE A 2 -12.35 -7.68 2.65
C ILE A 2 -12.28 -6.69 1.50
N THR A 3 -11.19 -5.93 1.41
CA THR A 3 -10.95 -5.09 0.25
C THR A 3 -10.31 -5.88 -0.88
N LEU A 4 -10.94 -5.87 -2.04
CA LEU A 4 -10.42 -6.51 -3.24
C LEU A 4 -9.97 -5.45 -4.23
N SER A 5 -8.68 -5.42 -4.53
CA SER A 5 -8.13 -4.54 -5.57
C SER A 5 -8.25 -5.14 -6.96
N GLY A 6 -8.42 -6.47 -7.05
CA GLY A 6 -8.18 -7.23 -8.27
C GLY A 6 -6.73 -7.73 -8.38
N GLY A 7 -5.89 -7.42 -7.40
CA GLY A 7 -4.56 -8.02 -7.24
C GLY A 7 -4.62 -9.38 -6.55
N ILE A 8 -3.62 -10.22 -6.83
CA ILE A 8 -3.53 -11.59 -6.32
C ILE A 8 -3.50 -11.66 -4.79
N ASP A 9 -2.81 -10.73 -4.12
CA ASP A 9 -2.70 -10.69 -2.66
C ASP A 9 -4.09 -10.61 -1.98
N SER A 10 -4.99 -9.81 -2.55
CA SER A 10 -6.36 -9.67 -2.04
C SER A 10 -7.25 -10.86 -2.34
N GLU A 11 -7.02 -11.54 -3.47
CA GLU A 11 -7.74 -12.76 -3.80
C GLU A 11 -7.29 -13.94 -2.94
N VAL A 12 -5.99 -14.08 -2.67
CA VAL A 12 -5.46 -15.11 -1.76
C VAL A 12 -6.07 -14.95 -0.36
N THR A 13 -6.16 -13.72 0.13
CA THR A 13 -6.82 -13.40 1.41
C THR A 13 -8.29 -13.83 1.39
N ALA A 14 -9.03 -13.46 0.35
CA ALA A 14 -10.45 -13.80 0.25
C ALA A 14 -10.70 -15.30 0.01
N GLU A 15 -9.85 -15.96 -0.77
CA GLU A 15 -9.89 -17.41 -1.00
C GLU A 15 -9.63 -18.17 0.29
N THR A 16 -8.70 -17.71 1.12
CA THR A 16 -8.46 -18.29 2.45
C THR A 16 -9.71 -18.22 3.32
N PHE A 17 -10.37 -17.05 3.39
CA PHE A 17 -11.61 -16.90 4.15
C PHE A 17 -12.72 -17.79 3.60
N TYR A 18 -12.84 -17.87 2.26
CA TYR A 18 -13.83 -18.68 1.58
C TYR A 18 -13.65 -20.18 1.86
N GLN A 19 -12.42 -20.70 1.73
CA GLN A 19 -12.11 -22.11 1.99
C GLN A 19 -12.31 -22.51 3.46
N LEU A 20 -12.04 -21.58 4.39
CA LEU A 20 -12.26 -21.78 5.83
C LEU A 20 -13.74 -21.60 6.23
N GLY A 21 -14.65 -21.28 5.30
CA GLY A 21 -16.06 -21.05 5.60
C GLY A 21 -16.32 -19.81 6.46
N ILE A 22 -15.38 -18.86 6.52
CA ILE A 22 -15.53 -17.62 7.28
C ILE A 22 -16.36 -16.65 6.43
N PRO A 23 -17.54 -16.21 6.87
CA PRO A 23 -18.40 -15.34 6.08
C PRO A 23 -17.79 -13.94 5.95
N PHE A 24 -17.84 -13.38 4.74
CA PHE A 24 -17.40 -12.00 4.49
C PHE A 24 -18.16 -11.34 3.34
N THR A 25 -18.10 -10.01 3.33
CA THR A 25 -18.46 -9.17 2.18
C THR A 25 -17.22 -8.54 1.59
N ALA A 26 -17.25 -8.26 0.30
CA ALA A 26 -16.16 -7.65 -0.44
C ALA A 26 -16.46 -6.19 -0.79
N ILE A 27 -15.42 -5.36 -0.78
CA ILE A 27 -15.49 -3.97 -1.26
C ILE A 27 -14.28 -3.66 -2.15
N SER A 28 -14.49 -2.92 -3.22
CA SER A 28 -13.42 -2.45 -4.11
C SER A 28 -13.48 -0.94 -4.28
N LEU A 29 -12.32 -0.33 -4.51
CA LEU A 29 -12.22 1.09 -4.84
C LEU A 29 -11.97 1.26 -6.35
N ARG A 30 -12.91 1.90 -7.04
CA ARG A 30 -12.78 2.34 -8.43
C ARG A 30 -12.16 3.73 -8.45
N LEU A 31 -10.95 3.80 -8.97
CA LEU A 31 -10.13 5.00 -9.01
C LEU A 31 -10.55 5.87 -10.21
N PHE A 32 -10.83 7.12 -9.89
CA PHE A 32 -11.04 8.22 -10.82
C PHE A 32 -12.05 7.86 -11.91
N ASN A 33 -11.63 7.87 -13.17
CA ASN A 33 -12.49 7.60 -14.31
C ASN A 33 -12.60 6.10 -14.65
N GLY A 34 -12.28 5.21 -13.71
CA GLY A 34 -12.21 3.76 -13.94
C GLY A 34 -10.83 3.30 -14.37
N ASP A 35 -9.79 4.02 -13.93
CA ASP A 35 -8.42 3.78 -14.40
C ASP A 35 -7.89 2.41 -13.96
N ASN A 36 -8.49 1.80 -12.93
CA ASN A 36 -8.22 0.44 -12.47
C ASN A 36 -9.36 -0.56 -12.78
N ASP A 37 -10.27 -0.27 -13.72
CA ASP A 37 -11.39 -1.16 -14.05
C ASP A 37 -10.91 -2.54 -14.53
N PHE A 38 -9.74 -2.59 -15.17
CA PHE A 38 -9.13 -3.83 -15.63
C PHE A 38 -8.69 -4.75 -14.48
N ASP A 39 -8.46 -4.22 -13.28
CA ASP A 39 -8.21 -5.03 -12.09
C ASP A 39 -9.52 -5.38 -11.38
N ILE A 40 -10.42 -4.40 -11.24
CA ILE A 40 -11.71 -4.59 -10.54
C ILE A 40 -12.56 -5.68 -11.17
N ILE A 41 -12.45 -5.91 -12.48
CA ILE A 41 -13.16 -7.01 -13.15
C ILE A 41 -12.80 -8.38 -12.55
N TYR A 42 -11.55 -8.58 -12.10
CA TYR A 42 -11.14 -9.82 -11.46
C TYR A 42 -11.77 -9.97 -10.07
N ALA A 43 -11.79 -8.89 -9.28
CA ALA A 43 -12.49 -8.88 -7.99
C ALA A 43 -13.99 -9.18 -8.15
N ALA A 44 -14.63 -8.57 -9.15
CA ALA A 44 -16.04 -8.78 -9.45
C ALA A 44 -16.33 -10.22 -9.91
N LYS A 45 -15.46 -10.78 -10.77
CA LYS A 45 -15.55 -12.17 -11.24
C LYS A 45 -15.40 -13.15 -10.06
N PHE A 46 -14.36 -12.99 -9.25
CA PHE A 46 -14.10 -13.80 -8.07
C PHE A 46 -15.33 -13.84 -7.14
N CYS A 47 -15.89 -12.67 -6.83
CA CYS A 47 -17.05 -12.58 -5.95
C CYS A 47 -18.31 -13.20 -6.56
N LYS A 48 -18.54 -12.98 -7.86
CA LYS A 48 -19.70 -13.53 -8.57
C LYS A 48 -19.68 -15.06 -8.60
N GLU A 49 -18.53 -15.66 -8.86
CA GLU A 49 -18.38 -17.12 -8.92
C GLU A 49 -18.61 -17.80 -7.57
N ARG A 50 -18.35 -17.09 -6.48
CA ARG A 50 -18.46 -17.59 -5.09
C ARG A 50 -19.69 -17.09 -4.34
N ASN A 51 -20.59 -16.37 -5.02
CA ASN A 51 -21.77 -15.73 -4.44
C ASN A 51 -21.44 -14.82 -3.23
N ILE A 52 -20.33 -14.10 -3.29
CA ILE A 52 -19.90 -13.16 -2.25
C ILE A 52 -20.52 -11.78 -2.54
N PRO A 53 -21.20 -11.13 -1.57
CA PRO A 53 -21.69 -9.78 -1.75
C PRO A 53 -20.54 -8.79 -1.99
N HIS A 54 -20.58 -8.08 -3.11
CA HIS A 54 -19.50 -7.18 -3.55
C HIS A 54 -20.01 -5.78 -3.85
N ARG A 55 -19.30 -4.76 -3.34
CA ARG A 55 -19.59 -3.34 -3.59
C ARG A 55 -18.38 -2.63 -4.21
N VAL A 56 -18.62 -1.85 -5.27
CA VAL A 56 -17.57 -1.03 -5.90
C VAL A 56 -17.82 0.45 -5.60
N ILE A 57 -16.90 1.08 -4.89
CA ILE A 57 -16.97 2.49 -4.48
C ILE A 57 -16.14 3.34 -5.42
N LYS A 58 -16.74 4.40 -5.97
CA LYS A 58 -16.07 5.34 -6.87
C LYS A 58 -15.37 6.46 -6.09
N LEU A 59 -14.15 6.80 -6.49
CA LEU A 59 -13.38 7.94 -5.98
C LEU A 59 -12.96 8.85 -7.13
N SER A 60 -13.54 10.05 -7.25
CA SER A 60 -13.10 11.03 -8.24
C SER A 60 -11.84 11.78 -7.79
N ILE A 61 -11.13 12.42 -8.72
CA ILE A 61 -9.93 13.22 -8.42
C ILE A 61 -10.28 14.40 -7.50
N GLU A 62 -11.39 15.06 -7.76
CA GLU A 62 -11.87 16.20 -6.97
C GLU A 62 -12.11 15.78 -5.52
N LYS A 63 -12.84 14.67 -5.34
CA LYS A 63 -13.11 14.10 -4.01
C LYS A 63 -11.82 13.66 -3.32
N PHE A 64 -10.87 13.13 -4.08
CA PHE A 64 -9.57 12.73 -3.56
C PHE A 64 -8.80 13.94 -2.97
N ILE A 65 -8.72 15.02 -3.74
CA ILE A 65 -7.99 16.24 -3.34
C ILE A 65 -8.70 17.01 -2.22
N GLU A 66 -10.02 17.14 -2.29
CA GLU A 66 -10.79 18.00 -1.39
C GLU A 66 -11.19 17.33 -0.08
N LYS A 67 -11.39 16.00 -0.10
CA LYS A 67 -11.95 15.27 1.05
C LYS A 67 -11.02 14.19 1.58
N VAL A 68 -10.30 13.48 0.72
CA VAL A 68 -9.45 12.36 1.16
C VAL A 68 -8.10 12.87 1.67
N PHE A 69 -7.41 13.72 0.91
CA PHE A 69 -6.12 14.30 1.32
C PHE A 69 -6.13 14.92 2.72
N PRO A 70 -7.09 15.81 3.08
CA PRO A 70 -7.06 16.43 4.41
C PRO A 70 -7.28 15.43 5.54
N LEU A 71 -8.11 14.39 5.32
CA LEU A 71 -8.35 13.36 6.33
C LEU A 71 -7.14 12.45 6.48
N ALA A 72 -6.52 12.06 5.37
CA ALA A 72 -5.32 11.24 5.37
C ALA A 72 -4.17 11.94 6.12
N GLU A 73 -3.93 13.22 5.85
CA GLU A 73 -2.95 14.01 6.59
C GLU A 73 -3.31 14.11 8.08
N LYS A 74 -4.57 14.47 8.40
CA LYS A 74 -5.03 14.67 9.78
C LYS A 74 -4.94 13.41 10.64
N HIS A 75 -5.34 12.25 10.10
CA HIS A 75 -5.51 11.02 10.88
C HIS A 75 -4.40 10.00 10.65
N GLY A 76 -3.76 9.98 9.48
CA GLY A 76 -2.71 9.01 9.14
C GLY A 76 -1.32 9.62 9.01
N GLN A 77 -1.19 10.92 8.73
CA GLN A 77 0.09 11.58 8.42
C GLN A 77 0.86 10.88 7.29
N PHE A 78 0.14 10.45 6.23
CA PHE A 78 0.75 9.83 5.05
C PHE A 78 1.71 10.79 4.36
N THR A 79 2.74 10.26 3.69
CA THR A 79 3.81 11.12 3.14
C THR A 79 4.16 10.81 1.69
N HIS A 80 4.03 9.55 1.24
CA HIS A 80 4.44 9.16 -0.12
C HIS A 80 3.51 8.15 -0.81
N SER A 81 2.67 7.40 -0.08
CA SER A 81 1.79 6.39 -0.68
C SER A 81 0.40 6.91 -1.00
N LEU A 82 0.25 7.54 -2.18
CA LEU A 82 -1.05 8.00 -2.68
C LEU A 82 -2.06 6.85 -2.85
N SER A 83 -1.59 5.63 -3.15
CA SER A 83 -2.46 4.46 -3.25
C SER A 83 -3.14 4.16 -1.91
N GLN A 84 -2.39 4.21 -0.82
CA GLN A 84 -2.95 4.02 0.51
C GLN A 84 -3.78 5.21 0.99
N ILE A 85 -3.38 6.44 0.65
CA ILE A 85 -4.22 7.62 0.88
C ILE A 85 -5.59 7.41 0.22
N ALA A 86 -5.66 6.88 -1.01
CA ALA A 86 -6.93 6.58 -1.67
C ALA A 86 -7.76 5.51 -0.92
N LEU A 87 -7.10 4.47 -0.41
CA LEU A 87 -7.76 3.42 0.37
C LEU A 87 -8.39 3.92 1.68
N THR A 88 -7.90 5.02 2.27
CA THR A 88 -8.57 5.65 3.43
C THR A 88 -10.02 6.03 3.13
N HIS A 89 -10.39 6.20 1.86
CA HIS A 89 -11.76 6.47 1.46
C HIS A 89 -12.73 5.34 1.86
N LEU A 90 -12.27 4.09 1.85
CA LEU A 90 -13.11 2.91 2.13
C LEU A 90 -13.58 2.84 3.59
N PHE A 91 -12.83 3.42 4.53
CA PHE A 91 -13.22 3.49 5.94
C PHE A 91 -14.58 4.19 6.16
N LYS A 92 -15.00 5.07 5.25
CA LYS A 92 -16.30 5.75 5.30
C LYS A 92 -17.49 4.82 5.06
N PHE A 93 -17.25 3.62 4.55
CA PHE A 93 -18.28 2.64 4.18
C PHE A 93 -18.30 1.45 5.15
N THR A 94 -17.72 1.64 6.34
CA THR A 94 -17.72 0.67 7.44
C THR A 94 -18.49 1.24 8.62
N ASP A 95 -19.38 0.42 9.19
CA ASP A 95 -20.01 0.68 10.47
C ASP A 95 -19.03 0.38 11.62
N GLU A 96 -19.51 0.47 12.86
CA GLU A 96 -18.69 0.27 14.07
C GLU A 96 -18.32 -1.19 14.32
N ASP A 97 -19.04 -2.14 13.72
CA ASP A 97 -18.83 -3.58 13.90
C ASP A 97 -18.07 -4.24 12.75
N THR A 98 -17.95 -3.54 11.63
CA THR A 98 -17.21 -4.00 10.47
C THR A 98 -15.71 -3.83 10.68
N ILE A 99 -14.98 -4.96 10.69
CA ILE A 99 -13.53 -4.97 10.49
C ILE A 99 -13.25 -4.79 8.99
N LEU A 100 -12.55 -3.71 8.63
CA LEU A 100 -12.04 -3.51 7.28
C LEU A 100 -10.70 -4.24 7.14
N ILE A 101 -10.60 -5.15 6.17
CA ILE A 101 -9.44 -6.02 5.97
C ILE A 101 -8.73 -5.65 4.69
N PHE A 102 -7.48 -5.21 4.80
CA PHE A 102 -6.57 -4.99 3.66
C PHE A 102 -5.53 -6.11 3.54
N SER A 103 -4.90 -6.22 2.37
CA SER A 103 -3.91 -7.23 2.02
C SER A 103 -2.88 -6.65 1.06
N GLY A 104 -1.68 -7.24 1.01
CA GLY A 104 -0.66 -6.88 0.02
C GLY A 104 0.28 -5.76 0.47
N HIS A 105 0.30 -5.44 1.76
CA HIS A 105 1.23 -4.50 2.35
C HIS A 105 2.56 -5.20 2.61
N ASN A 106 3.32 -5.46 1.55
CA ASN A 106 4.61 -6.13 1.62
C ASN A 106 5.74 -5.07 1.60
N PRO A 107 6.91 -5.35 2.19
CA PRO A 107 8.11 -4.57 1.90
C PRO A 107 8.40 -4.59 0.40
N ASP A 108 8.89 -3.47 -0.11
CA ASP A 108 9.31 -3.33 -1.50
C ASP A 108 10.83 -3.30 -1.60
N VAL A 109 11.34 -3.68 -2.78
CA VAL A 109 12.76 -3.58 -3.09
C VAL A 109 13.01 -2.24 -3.76
N LEU A 110 13.83 -1.42 -3.13
CA LEU A 110 14.47 -0.33 -3.83
C LEU A 110 15.78 -0.88 -4.40
N THR A 111 15.87 -1.04 -5.71
CA THR A 111 17.02 -1.67 -6.41
C THR A 111 18.39 -1.12 -6.01
N ASN A 112 18.47 0.14 -5.55
CA ASN A 112 19.69 0.80 -5.11
C ASN A 112 19.96 0.78 -3.59
N VAL A 113 19.01 0.31 -2.77
CA VAL A 113 19.06 0.42 -1.31
C VAL A 113 18.77 -0.91 -0.61
N GLY A 114 17.92 -1.75 -1.19
CA GLY A 114 17.48 -3.03 -0.63
C GLY A 114 16.01 -2.99 -0.20
N TRP A 115 15.64 -3.94 0.65
CA TRP A 115 14.28 -4.15 1.14
C TRP A 115 13.86 -3.08 2.14
N GLY A 116 12.74 -2.41 1.93
CA GLY A 116 12.22 -1.43 2.87
C GLY A 116 10.70 -1.32 2.82
N TRP A 117 10.14 -0.72 3.88
CA TRP A 117 8.74 -0.32 3.89
C TRP A 117 8.61 0.99 3.13
N TRP A 118 8.34 0.89 1.84
CA TRP A 118 8.07 2.04 0.98
C TRP A 118 6.60 2.43 0.98
N GLU A 119 5.68 1.56 1.40
CA GLU A 119 4.30 1.98 1.56
C GLU A 119 4.03 2.50 2.99
N ASP A 120 3.22 3.55 3.11
CA ASP A 120 2.76 4.16 4.38
C ASP A 120 1.83 3.21 5.19
N SER A 121 2.01 1.89 5.13
CA SER A 121 1.12 0.87 5.71
C SER A 121 0.87 1.08 7.22
N PRO A 122 1.88 1.47 8.02
CA PRO A 122 1.65 1.86 9.41
C PRO A 122 0.70 3.07 9.56
N ASN A 123 0.67 3.98 8.58
CA ASN A 123 -0.20 5.15 8.57
C ASN A 123 -1.67 4.77 8.36
N LEU A 124 -1.98 3.66 7.70
CA LEU A 124 -3.34 3.12 7.64
C LEU A 124 -3.82 2.65 9.02
N VAL A 125 -2.95 1.97 9.78
CA VAL A 125 -3.23 1.57 11.16
C VAL A 125 -3.46 2.82 12.02
N LYS A 126 -2.58 3.81 11.91
CA LYS A 126 -2.73 5.10 12.59
C LYS A 126 -4.03 5.81 12.23
N TYR A 127 -4.38 5.82 10.94
CA TYR A 127 -5.63 6.40 10.45
C TYR A 127 -6.84 5.70 11.08
N ALA A 128 -6.84 4.37 11.11
CA ALA A 128 -7.91 3.57 11.70
C ALA A 128 -8.11 3.88 13.19
N ILE A 129 -7.01 3.91 13.97
CA ILE A 129 -7.04 4.29 15.40
C ILE A 129 -7.61 5.69 15.57
N ASN A 130 -7.09 6.67 14.83
CA ASN A 130 -7.49 8.08 14.93
C ASN A 130 -8.89 8.38 14.37
N THR A 131 -9.52 7.41 13.71
CA THR A 131 -10.90 7.52 13.23
C THR A 131 -11.85 6.53 13.92
N ASN A 132 -11.37 5.85 14.98
CA ASN A 132 -12.10 4.85 15.74
C ASN A 132 -12.73 3.76 14.84
N LYS A 133 -11.94 3.25 13.87
CA LYS A 133 -12.37 2.20 12.94
C LYS A 133 -11.64 0.90 13.23
N LYS A 134 -12.38 -0.22 13.15
CA LYS A 134 -11.80 -1.56 13.23
C LYS A 134 -11.09 -1.87 11.91
N PHE A 135 -9.79 -2.08 12.00
CA PHE A 135 -8.94 -2.32 10.85
C PHE A 135 -8.05 -3.51 11.10
N PHE A 136 -7.90 -4.34 10.09
CA PHE A 136 -6.94 -5.42 10.06
C PHE A 136 -6.23 -5.37 8.72
N THR A 137 -4.93 -5.60 8.73
CA THR A 137 -4.15 -5.67 7.50
C THR A 137 -3.23 -6.86 7.55
N PHE A 138 -3.23 -7.64 6.47
CA PHE A 138 -2.17 -8.59 6.22
C PHE A 138 -1.00 -7.80 5.62
N THR A 139 -0.17 -7.23 6.49
CA THR A 139 1.23 -6.97 6.14
C THR A 139 1.85 -8.33 5.98
N SER A 140 2.26 -8.68 4.75
CA SER A 140 2.83 -9.98 4.37
C SER A 140 2.60 -11.12 5.37
N LEU A 141 1.78 -12.12 5.03
CA LEU A 141 1.97 -13.43 5.67
C LEU A 141 3.48 -13.69 5.62
N GLU A 142 4.18 -13.66 6.76
CA GLU A 142 5.66 -13.64 6.81
C GLU A 142 6.29 -14.65 5.83
N PRO A 143 5.72 -15.86 5.65
CA PRO A 143 6.17 -16.81 4.63
C PRO A 143 6.14 -16.30 3.18
N ILE A 144 5.11 -15.55 2.77
CA ILE A 144 5.00 -14.94 1.43
C ILE A 144 6.08 -13.88 1.23
N PHE A 145 6.35 -13.06 2.24
CA PHE A 145 7.44 -12.08 2.14
C PHE A 145 8.80 -12.76 2.05
N LEU A 146 9.08 -13.74 2.91
CA LEU A 146 10.33 -14.50 2.84
C LEU A 146 10.49 -15.21 1.48
N HIS A 147 9.39 -15.71 0.91
CA HIS A 147 9.39 -16.26 -0.44
C HIS A 147 9.76 -15.20 -1.48
N TYR A 148 9.10 -14.05 -1.49
CA TYR A 148 9.42 -12.96 -2.41
C TYR A 148 10.85 -12.45 -2.23
N ALA A 149 11.36 -12.44 -1.00
CA ALA A 149 12.73 -12.04 -0.72
C ALA A 149 13.76 -13.01 -1.29
N ASN A 150 13.49 -14.32 -1.18
CA ASN A 150 14.36 -15.36 -1.71
C ASN A 150 14.26 -15.54 -3.23
N ASN A 151 13.15 -15.09 -3.85
CA ASN A 151 12.85 -15.29 -5.27
C ASN A 151 12.61 -13.95 -5.99
N TRP A 152 13.31 -12.88 -5.57
CA TRP A 152 13.23 -11.59 -6.25
C TRP A 152 13.78 -11.70 -7.67
N ASP A 153 13.02 -11.17 -8.63
CA ASP A 153 13.38 -11.12 -10.03
C ASP A 153 12.93 -9.79 -10.64
N GLY A 154 13.87 -8.84 -10.75
CA GLY A 154 13.62 -7.52 -11.31
C GLY A 154 13.24 -7.52 -12.80
N SER A 155 13.29 -8.66 -13.50
CA SER A 155 12.83 -8.77 -14.89
C SER A 155 11.33 -9.05 -15.03
N GLN A 156 10.64 -9.39 -13.94
CA GLN A 156 9.21 -9.73 -13.94
C GLN A 156 8.32 -8.54 -13.55
N PRO A 157 7.07 -8.47 -14.07
CA PRO A 157 6.09 -7.47 -13.64
C PRO A 157 5.85 -7.52 -12.12
N GLY A 158 6.14 -6.41 -11.44
CA GLY A 158 6.04 -6.31 -9.99
C GLY A 158 7.16 -7.04 -9.21
N GLU A 159 8.26 -7.36 -9.89
CA GLU A 159 9.57 -7.81 -9.37
C GLU A 159 9.57 -9.09 -8.51
N LYS A 160 8.53 -9.93 -8.64
CA LYS A 160 8.24 -11.04 -7.72
C LYS A 160 7.68 -12.24 -8.49
N ASP A 161 8.18 -13.45 -8.22
CA ASP A 161 7.55 -14.70 -8.70
C ASP A 161 6.28 -15.01 -7.89
N ASN A 162 5.15 -15.15 -8.59
CA ASN A 162 3.86 -15.47 -7.98
C ASN A 162 3.42 -16.92 -8.27
N THR A 163 4.28 -17.74 -8.89
CA THR A 163 3.94 -19.11 -9.30
C THR A 163 3.51 -19.95 -8.10
N PHE A 164 4.23 -19.84 -6.98
CA PHE A 164 3.91 -20.55 -5.75
C PHE A 164 2.49 -20.26 -5.23
N LEU A 165 1.97 -19.03 -5.40
CA LEU A 165 0.60 -18.70 -4.99
C LEU A 165 -0.43 -19.52 -5.76
N TYR A 166 -0.20 -19.78 -7.04
CA TYR A 166 -1.11 -20.57 -7.85
C TYR A 166 -0.96 -22.07 -7.61
N GLU A 167 0.19 -22.52 -7.13
CA GLU A 167 0.41 -23.90 -6.68
C GLU A 167 -0.34 -24.17 -5.37
N GLU A 168 -0.24 -23.25 -4.41
CA GLU A 168 -0.92 -23.34 -3.11
C GLU A 168 -2.42 -23.05 -3.21
N PHE A 169 -2.84 -22.20 -4.15
CA PHE A 169 -4.24 -21.85 -4.41
C PHE A 169 -4.65 -22.22 -5.85
N PRO A 170 -4.77 -23.52 -6.19
CA PRO A 170 -5.04 -23.98 -7.55
C PRO A 170 -6.43 -23.56 -8.08
N ASN A 171 -7.33 -23.13 -7.19
CA ASN A 171 -8.65 -22.60 -7.53
C ASN A 171 -8.61 -21.15 -8.05
N LEU A 172 -7.45 -20.48 -7.95
CA LEU A 172 -7.25 -19.13 -8.48
C LEU A 172 -6.82 -19.18 -9.94
N THR A 173 -7.41 -18.32 -10.77
CA THR A 173 -7.06 -18.25 -12.19
C THR A 173 -5.70 -17.59 -12.37
N LYS A 174 -4.74 -18.33 -12.94
CA LYS A 174 -3.41 -17.81 -13.29
C LYS A 174 -3.51 -16.62 -14.25
N ARG A 175 -2.84 -15.52 -13.91
CA ARG A 175 -2.80 -14.30 -14.73
C ARG A 175 -1.46 -13.58 -14.63
N ILE A 176 -1.12 -12.83 -15.68
CA ILE A 176 0.03 -11.91 -15.66
C ILE A 176 -0.33 -10.72 -14.76
N LYS A 177 0.49 -10.46 -13.75
CA LYS A 177 0.32 -9.30 -12.86
C LYS A 177 0.35 -8.03 -13.70
N ARG A 178 -0.69 -7.21 -13.54
CA ARG A 178 -0.72 -5.81 -13.96
C ARG A 178 -1.16 -5.04 -12.73
N THR A 179 -0.45 -3.99 -12.33
CA THR A 179 -0.94 -3.15 -11.24
C THR A 179 -1.65 -1.93 -11.83
N GLY A 180 -2.90 -1.69 -11.41
CA GLY A 180 -3.73 -0.52 -11.72
C GLY A 180 -2.97 0.80 -11.72
N TRP A 181 -2.03 0.91 -10.79
CA TRP A 181 -1.26 2.09 -10.48
C TRP A 181 -0.21 2.45 -11.55
N GLU A 182 0.36 1.47 -12.25
CA GLU A 182 1.37 1.71 -13.29
C GLU A 182 0.82 2.59 -14.43
N LYS A 183 -0.44 2.37 -14.82
CA LYS A 183 -1.11 3.19 -15.85
C LYS A 183 -1.47 4.60 -15.36
N LEU A 184 -1.48 4.79 -14.05
CA LEU A 184 -1.81 6.06 -13.40
C LEU A 184 -0.60 6.95 -13.14
N GLN A 185 0.63 6.48 -13.41
CA GLN A 185 1.86 7.17 -13.01
C GLN A 185 1.87 8.68 -13.30
N PRO A 186 1.52 9.17 -14.51
CA PRO A 186 1.53 10.61 -14.79
C PRO A 186 0.52 11.42 -13.95
N THR A 187 -0.63 10.82 -13.65
CA THR A 187 -1.65 11.42 -12.79
C THR A 187 -1.20 11.40 -11.33
N MET A 188 -0.59 10.30 -10.90
CA MET A 188 -0.07 10.12 -9.54
C MET A 188 1.07 11.10 -9.24
N ASP A 189 1.96 11.35 -10.20
CA ASP A 189 3.05 12.31 -10.04
C ASP A 189 2.50 13.72 -9.74
N LYS A 190 1.51 14.17 -10.53
CA LYS A 190 0.83 15.47 -10.33
C LYS A 190 0.12 15.52 -8.98
N LEU A 191 -0.62 14.46 -8.62
CA LEU A 191 -1.31 14.37 -7.34
C LEU A 191 -0.34 14.37 -6.17
N SER A 192 0.85 13.79 -6.31
CA SER A 192 1.85 13.74 -5.25
C SER A 192 2.39 15.14 -4.95
N ILE A 193 2.62 15.95 -5.99
CA ILE A 193 3.03 17.35 -5.85
C ILE A 193 1.95 18.14 -5.12
N ILE A 194 0.68 17.93 -5.47
CA ILE A 194 -0.46 18.60 -4.81
C ILE A 194 -0.54 18.18 -3.33
N TYR A 195 -0.41 16.88 -3.05
CA TYR A 195 -0.49 16.35 -1.69
C TYR A 195 0.67 16.86 -0.82
N ARG A 196 1.91 16.82 -1.32
CA ARG A 196 3.09 17.29 -0.59
C ARG A 196 2.99 18.75 -0.17
N LYS A 197 2.44 19.62 -1.02
CA LYS A 197 2.17 21.03 -0.68
C LYS A 197 1.18 21.21 0.48
N LYS A 198 0.37 20.19 0.78
CA LYS A 198 -0.63 20.19 1.86
C LYS A 198 -0.18 19.40 3.09
N SER A 199 0.81 18.54 2.96
CA SER A 199 1.31 17.72 4.06
C SER A 199 2.22 18.54 4.97
N ARG A 200 2.08 18.35 6.29
CA ARG A 200 2.97 18.96 7.29
C ARG A 200 4.30 18.22 7.41
N HIS A 201 4.35 16.98 6.90
CA HIS A 201 5.50 16.10 7.01
C HIS A 201 5.83 15.42 5.65
N PRO A 202 5.97 16.18 4.54
CA PRO A 202 6.00 15.63 3.18
C PRO A 202 7.16 14.67 2.89
N TYR A 203 8.18 14.64 3.75
CA TYR A 203 9.38 13.82 3.62
C TYR A 203 9.59 12.87 4.81
N GLN A 204 8.62 12.76 5.72
CA GLN A 204 8.74 11.87 6.88
C GLN A 204 8.44 10.43 6.48
N THR A 205 9.47 9.65 6.16
CA THR A 205 9.31 8.22 5.90
C THR A 205 9.33 7.43 7.22
N PHE A 206 8.43 6.46 7.39
CA PHE A 206 8.54 5.43 8.42
C PHE A 206 9.65 4.47 8.05
N ILE A 207 10.86 4.90 8.40
CA ILE A 207 12.06 4.13 8.17
C ILE A 207 12.27 3.21 9.37
N THR A 208 11.96 1.93 9.23
CA THR A 208 12.45 0.87 10.12
C THR A 208 13.81 0.38 9.64
N TRP A 209 14.77 1.29 9.49
CA TRP A 209 16.16 0.89 9.26
C TRP A 209 16.82 0.62 10.62
N ASP A 210 17.20 -0.64 10.85
CA ASP A 210 18.19 -1.00 11.86
C ASP A 210 19.49 -0.18 11.66
N SER A 211 20.24 -0.02 12.74
CA SER A 211 21.60 0.53 12.82
C SER A 211 22.51 0.15 11.63
N THR A 212 22.33 -1.05 11.07
CA THR A 212 23.06 -1.53 9.89
C THR A 212 22.86 -0.64 8.66
N ILE A 213 21.63 -0.25 8.34
CA ILE A 213 21.36 0.59 7.15
C ILE A 213 21.69 2.06 7.43
N GLN A 214 21.54 2.54 8.67
CA GLN A 214 22.11 3.84 9.05
C GLN A 214 23.63 3.86 8.84
N ARG A 215 24.32 2.76 9.15
CA ARG A 215 25.76 2.62 8.90
C ARG A 215 26.08 2.64 7.40
N VAL A 216 25.27 1.98 6.57
CA VAL A 216 25.42 2.04 5.10
C VAL A 216 25.20 3.47 4.58
N ILE A 217 24.11 4.14 4.97
CA ILE A 217 23.85 5.53 4.56
C ILE A 217 24.99 6.45 4.98
N ASN A 218 25.50 6.31 6.21
CA ASN A 218 26.63 7.08 6.70
C ASN A 218 27.91 6.82 5.88
N ASN A 219 28.18 5.55 5.55
CA ASN A 219 29.35 5.16 4.76
C ASN A 219 29.29 5.67 3.31
N TYR A 220 28.09 5.79 2.74
CA TYR A 220 27.87 6.21 1.34
C TYR A 220 27.19 7.59 1.22
N LYS A 221 27.30 8.43 2.26
CA LYS A 221 26.61 9.72 2.39
C LYS A 221 26.73 10.63 1.16
N LYS A 222 27.93 10.72 0.58
CA LYS A 222 28.17 11.56 -0.61
C LYS A 222 27.43 11.06 -1.84
N GLU A 223 27.40 9.75 -2.06
CA GLU A 223 26.66 9.13 -3.18
C GLU A 223 25.16 9.29 -3.01
N PHE A 224 24.63 9.06 -1.80
CA PHE A 224 23.22 9.29 -1.53
C PHE A 224 22.82 10.75 -1.74
N ARG A 225 23.58 11.71 -1.18
CA ARG A 225 23.33 13.14 -1.39
C ARG A 225 23.34 13.54 -2.86
N HIS A 226 24.24 12.95 -3.64
CA HIS A 226 24.31 13.20 -5.08
C HIS A 226 23.10 12.61 -5.81
N LYS A 227 22.69 11.37 -5.48
CA LYS A 227 21.57 10.68 -6.14
C LYS A 227 20.21 11.28 -5.81
N ILE A 228 19.95 11.63 -4.56
CA ILE A 228 18.62 12.11 -4.12
C ILE A 228 18.49 13.63 -4.16
N GLY A 229 19.60 14.35 -4.39
CA GLY A 229 19.63 15.80 -4.42
C GLY A 229 19.77 16.43 -3.03
N LYS A 230 20.30 17.67 -3.02
CA LYS A 230 20.66 18.38 -1.79
C LYS A 230 19.48 18.66 -0.87
N GLU A 231 18.35 19.11 -1.42
CA GLU A 231 17.17 19.50 -0.65
C GLU A 231 16.59 18.31 0.14
N ILE A 232 16.36 17.18 -0.54
CA ILE A 232 15.87 15.94 0.07
C ILE A 232 16.86 15.40 1.10
N TRP A 233 18.17 15.51 0.81
CA TRP A 233 19.22 15.09 1.74
C TRP A 233 19.22 15.94 3.02
N ASP A 234 19.13 17.26 2.89
CA ASP A 234 19.14 18.17 4.03
C ASP A 234 17.89 17.94 4.92
N ASP A 235 16.72 17.63 4.34
CA ASP A 235 15.51 17.21 5.07
C ASP A 235 15.68 15.88 5.81
N TYR A 236 16.35 14.89 5.19
CA TYR A 236 16.67 13.63 5.84
C TYR A 236 17.57 13.83 7.07
N GLU A 237 18.62 14.66 6.97
CA GLU A 237 19.50 14.94 8.11
C GLU A 237 18.74 15.61 9.26
N ASN A 238 17.90 16.59 8.94
CA ASN A 238 17.03 17.24 9.93
C ASN A 238 16.09 16.25 10.62
N LEU A 239 15.53 15.29 9.87
CA LEU A 239 14.67 14.25 10.44
C LEU A 239 15.45 13.35 11.42
N ILE A 240 16.64 12.88 11.02
CA ILE A 240 17.49 12.02 11.86
C ILE A 240 17.92 12.76 13.14
N GLU A 241 18.28 14.03 13.05
CA GLU A 241 18.65 14.85 14.20
C GLU A 241 17.48 15.05 15.17
N ASN A 242 16.28 15.33 14.64
CA ASN A 242 15.06 15.44 15.43
C ASN A 242 14.63 14.10 16.08
N MET A 243 14.95 12.96 15.47
CA MET A 243 14.68 11.64 16.06
C MET A 243 15.65 11.32 17.20
N LYS A 244 16.93 11.74 17.10
CA LYS A 244 17.92 11.58 18.20
C LYS A 244 17.53 12.37 19.45
N LEU A 245 16.94 13.55 19.28
CA LEU A 245 16.50 14.40 20.39
C LEU A 245 15.29 13.85 21.18
N ARG A 246 14.58 12.85 20.66
CA ARG A 246 13.41 12.24 21.34
C ARG A 246 13.74 10.98 22.14
N ASN A 247 14.99 10.51 22.08
CA ASN A 247 15.50 9.36 22.83
C ASN A 247 16.39 9.78 24.02
N VAL A 248 16.23 11.02 24.52
CA VAL A 248 16.87 11.54 25.74
C VAL A 248 15.78 11.97 26.72
#